data_AF-A0A183CVZ8-F1
#
_entry.id   AF-A0A183CVZ8-F1
#
_cell.length_a   1.000
_cell.length_b   1.000
_cell.length_c   1.000
_cell.angle_alpha   90.00
_cell.angle_beta   90.00
_cell.angle_gamma   90.00
#
_symmetry.space_group_name_H-M   'P 1'
#
loop_
_entity.id
_entity.type
_entity.pdbx_description
1 polymer ?
#
loop_
_entity_poly.entity_id
_entity_poly.type
_entity_poly.pdbx_seq_one_letter_code
_entity_poly.pdbx_strand_id
1 'polypeptide(L)'
;MRSFWNDRVLKDLTSVFSSLDLSSRESIIDALFCGYNPFDLNQYSVESVSGAAAAADYTADRERMYKYLRYITPRREERHVKKKRFCGNITVHPDSKCTFLEGAAQSQFMILISGYILVAPASPVVHEFVQKNLVRYLKLLNEAGLIKTELFEQLSALLATMFDSSDDPSSLLMLAKSLSLYLEEILKCFVFDRFVVVSDEKELVDRALCLMDYQQYMTGIVFLHLDENSTQFPSSVTYKIRHPPNFIDSTKDLMDSFGHLVSRDNFLVDMKYLTFGFSFLQESIDRILIESISGRKHRTGLYAQQEPYKCIIMDK
;
A
#
# COMPACT_ATOMS: atom_id res chain seq x y z
N MET A 1 8.40 10.30 36.36
CA MET A 1 8.33 8.90 35.86
C MET A 1 7.65 8.75 34.47
N ARG A 2 7.38 9.83 33.71
CA ARG A 2 6.84 9.75 32.33
C ARG A 2 7.89 9.98 31.22
N SER A 3 9.13 10.32 31.56
CA SER A 3 10.19 10.61 30.58
C SER A 3 10.94 9.36 30.08
N PHE A 4 10.92 8.26 30.82
CA PHE A 4 11.76 7.09 30.51
C PHE A 4 11.19 6.15 29.42
N TRP A 5 9.90 6.27 29.11
CA TRP A 5 9.23 5.45 28.08
C TRP A 5 9.27 6.08 26.68
N ASN A 6 9.36 7.41 26.58
CA ASN A 6 9.49 8.12 25.31
C ASN A 6 10.87 7.89 24.68
N ASP A 7 11.93 7.86 25.48
CA ASP A 7 13.31 7.70 24.99
C ASP A 7 13.57 6.30 24.41
N ARG A 8 12.86 5.27 24.88
CA ARG A 8 13.05 3.90 24.37
C ARG A 8 12.35 3.72 23.03
N VAL A 9 11.12 4.22 22.90
CA VAL A 9 10.37 4.22 21.63
C VAL A 9 11.03 5.12 20.57
N LEU A 10 11.53 6.29 20.95
CA LEU A 10 12.32 7.13 20.04
C LEU A 10 13.64 6.44 19.66
N LYS A 11 14.35 5.79 20.59
CA LYS A 11 15.57 5.04 20.27
C LYS A 11 15.29 3.86 19.33
N ASP A 12 14.19 3.14 19.54
CA ASP A 12 13.79 2.01 18.69
C ASP A 12 13.31 2.48 17.31
N LEU A 13 12.61 3.62 17.20
CA LEU A 13 12.29 4.24 15.91
C LEU A 13 13.56 4.73 15.21
N THR A 14 14.46 5.42 15.91
CA THR A 14 15.72 5.88 15.31
C THR A 14 16.65 4.74 14.93
N SER A 15 16.62 3.60 15.65
CA SER A 15 17.44 2.44 15.31
C SER A 15 16.91 1.76 14.05
N VAL A 16 15.59 1.60 13.92
CA VAL A 16 14.92 1.09 12.71
C VAL A 16 15.17 2.01 11.51
N PHE A 17 15.08 3.33 11.68
CA PHE A 17 15.39 4.28 10.61
C PHE A 17 16.90 4.40 10.31
N SER A 18 17.78 4.12 11.27
CA SER A 18 19.23 4.11 11.05
C SER A 18 19.74 2.85 10.35
N SER A 19 19.00 1.74 10.43
CA SER A 19 19.29 0.50 9.70
C SER A 19 18.66 0.44 8.31
N LEU A 20 17.76 1.38 8.02
CA LEU A 20 17.14 1.55 6.72
C LEU A 20 18.05 2.41 5.85
N ASP A 21 18.86 1.76 5.00
CA ASP A 21 19.53 2.46 3.92
C ASP A 21 18.51 2.75 2.83
N LEU A 22 17.75 3.85 3.03
CA LEU A 22 16.72 4.37 2.13
C LEU A 22 17.28 4.76 0.74
N SER A 23 18.61 4.76 0.57
CA SER A 23 19.24 4.92 -0.74
C SER A 23 19.24 3.64 -1.57
N SER A 24 19.00 2.48 -0.94
CA SER A 24 18.95 1.17 -1.58
C SER A 24 17.54 0.58 -1.55
N ARG A 25 17.05 0.16 -2.73
CA ARG A 25 15.73 -0.45 -2.89
C ARG A 25 15.57 -1.77 -2.12
N GLU A 26 16.66 -2.51 -1.95
CA GLU A 26 16.67 -3.81 -1.26
C GLU A 26 16.49 -3.66 0.26
N SER A 27 17.10 -2.65 0.89
CA SER A 27 16.99 -2.43 2.34
C SER A 27 15.56 -2.15 2.81
N ILE A 28 14.76 -1.42 2.01
CA ILE A 28 13.36 -1.13 2.34
C ILE A 28 12.51 -2.40 2.25
N ILE A 29 12.74 -3.20 1.21
CA ILE A 29 12.04 -4.47 1.01
C ILE A 29 12.40 -5.43 2.14
N ASP A 30 13.69 -5.59 2.43
CA ASP A 30 14.16 -6.43 3.53
C ASP A 30 13.53 -5.97 4.85
N ALA A 31 13.50 -4.67 5.15
CA ALA A 31 12.87 -4.21 6.38
C ALA A 31 11.35 -4.45 6.43
N LEU A 32 10.65 -4.31 5.31
CA LEU A 32 9.21 -4.63 5.20
C LEU A 32 8.92 -6.12 5.39
N PHE A 33 9.89 -6.97 5.08
CA PHE A 33 9.77 -8.43 5.10
C PHE A 33 10.76 -9.08 6.10
N CYS A 34 11.12 -8.37 7.17
CA CYS A 34 11.93 -8.90 8.28
C CYS A 34 13.29 -9.51 7.86
N GLY A 35 13.98 -8.92 6.90
CA GLY A 35 15.29 -9.31 6.40
C GLY A 35 15.27 -10.30 5.23
N TYR A 36 14.10 -10.58 4.66
CA TYR A 36 13.95 -11.47 3.51
C TYR A 36 13.41 -10.68 2.32
N ASN A 37 14.14 -10.60 1.20
CA ASN A 37 13.61 -10.01 -0.03
C ASN A 37 12.82 -11.07 -0.81
N PRO A 38 11.49 -11.04 -0.77
CA PRO A 38 10.70 -12.10 -1.37
C PRO A 38 10.51 -11.87 -2.89
N PHE A 39 11.13 -10.83 -3.44
CA PHE A 39 11.20 -10.54 -4.88
C PHE A 39 12.56 -10.90 -5.47
N ASP A 40 13.49 -11.41 -4.65
CA ASP A 40 14.78 -11.86 -5.14
C ASP A 40 14.62 -13.18 -5.91
N LEU A 41 14.47 -13.07 -7.22
CA LEU A 41 14.38 -14.20 -8.13
C LEU A 41 15.70 -14.99 -8.23
N ASN A 42 16.79 -14.54 -7.58
CA ASN A 42 18.08 -15.24 -7.59
C ASN A 42 18.10 -16.54 -6.76
N GLN A 43 17.06 -16.85 -5.97
CA GLN A 43 16.93 -18.18 -5.36
C GLN A 43 16.69 -19.29 -6.39
N TYR A 44 16.30 -18.94 -7.62
CA TYR A 44 16.35 -19.82 -8.80
C TYR A 44 17.45 -19.33 -9.75
N SER A 45 18.70 -19.34 -9.31
CA SER A 45 19.84 -19.11 -10.19
C SER A 45 19.94 -20.25 -11.22
N VAL A 46 19.43 -20.01 -12.43
CA VAL A 46 19.93 -20.71 -13.60
C VAL A 46 21.35 -20.22 -13.81
N GLU A 47 22.32 -21.14 -13.72
CA GLU A 47 23.74 -20.87 -13.90
C GLU A 47 23.99 -20.00 -15.15
N SER A 48 24.69 -18.88 -14.96
CA SER A 48 25.07 -17.99 -16.05
C SER A 48 26.10 -18.70 -16.95
N VAL A 49 25.69 -19.08 -18.16
CA VAL A 49 26.60 -19.60 -19.19
C VAL A 49 27.43 -18.44 -19.76
N SER A 50 28.75 -18.63 -19.78
CA SER A 50 29.74 -17.67 -20.27
C SER A 50 29.85 -17.69 -21.80
N GLY A 51 29.53 -16.55 -22.43
CA GLY A 51 29.76 -16.33 -23.86
C GLY A 51 29.37 -14.92 -24.28
N ALA A 52 30.34 -14.01 -24.40
CA ALA A 52 30.08 -12.58 -24.65
C ALA A 52 29.38 -12.29 -26.00
N ALA A 53 29.59 -13.13 -27.02
CA ALA A 53 28.88 -13.02 -28.30
C ALA A 53 27.44 -13.58 -28.23
N ALA A 54 27.26 -14.72 -27.55
CA ALA A 54 25.93 -15.29 -27.30
C ALA A 54 25.07 -14.38 -26.40
N ALA A 55 25.71 -13.62 -25.50
CA ALA A 55 25.04 -12.63 -24.66
C ALA A 55 24.52 -11.43 -25.48
N ALA A 56 25.25 -10.99 -26.52
CA ALA A 56 24.81 -9.91 -27.40
C ALA A 56 23.62 -10.33 -28.28
N ASP A 57 23.67 -11.54 -28.86
CA ASP A 57 22.56 -12.09 -29.65
C ASP A 57 21.34 -12.38 -28.76
N TYR A 58 21.54 -12.94 -27.57
CA TYR A 58 20.48 -13.15 -26.58
C TYR A 58 19.82 -11.84 -26.16
N THR A 59 20.60 -10.78 -25.91
CA THR A 59 20.03 -9.48 -25.55
C THR A 59 19.25 -8.85 -26.71
N ALA A 60 19.71 -8.98 -27.95
CA ALA A 60 18.98 -8.50 -29.13
C ALA A 60 17.65 -9.24 -29.36
N ASP A 61 17.65 -10.57 -29.22
CA ASP A 61 16.43 -11.39 -29.32
C ASP A 61 15.49 -11.12 -28.16
N ARG A 62 16.02 -10.94 -26.95
CA ARG A 62 15.24 -10.55 -25.77
C ARG A 62 14.56 -9.18 -25.98
N GLU A 63 15.26 -8.18 -26.51
CA GLU A 63 14.67 -6.88 -26.85
C GLU A 63 13.61 -6.99 -27.95
N ARG A 64 13.84 -7.81 -28.98
CA ARG A 64 12.85 -8.07 -30.04
C ARG A 64 11.60 -8.75 -29.48
N MET A 65 11.78 -9.70 -28.58
CA MET A 65 10.70 -10.40 -27.89
C MET A 65 9.96 -9.45 -26.95
N TYR A 66 10.65 -8.61 -26.17
CA TYR A 66 10.04 -7.56 -25.36
C TYR A 66 9.26 -6.55 -26.21
N LYS A 67 9.78 -6.15 -27.36
CA LYS A 67 9.08 -5.25 -28.29
C LYS A 67 7.84 -5.90 -28.90
N TYR A 68 7.92 -7.19 -29.26
CA TYR A 68 6.77 -7.96 -29.72
C TYR A 68 5.72 -8.13 -28.61
N LEU A 69 6.15 -8.48 -27.40
CA LEU A 69 5.30 -8.55 -26.20
C LEU A 69 4.63 -7.20 -25.93
N ARG A 70 5.35 -6.08 -26.03
CA ARG A 70 4.75 -4.73 -25.93
C ARG A 70 3.79 -4.42 -27.07
N TYR A 71 4.01 -4.94 -28.27
CA TYR A 71 3.08 -4.74 -29.40
C TYR A 71 1.78 -5.55 -29.25
N ILE A 72 1.87 -6.82 -28.84
CA ILE A 72 0.70 -7.70 -28.68
C ILE A 72 -0.03 -7.46 -27.34
N THR A 73 0.71 -7.09 -26.30
CA THR A 73 0.24 -6.71 -24.98
C THR A 73 0.82 -5.33 -24.63
N PRO A 74 0.30 -4.26 -25.24
CA PRO A 74 0.70 -2.91 -24.87
C PRO A 74 0.55 -2.71 -23.37
N ARG A 75 1.57 -2.12 -22.75
CA ARG A 75 1.57 -1.75 -21.34
C ARG A 75 0.27 -1.00 -21.08
N ARG A 76 -0.43 -1.29 -19.99
CA ARG A 76 -1.76 -0.74 -19.70
C ARG A 76 -1.79 0.80 -19.91
N GLU A 77 -0.70 1.47 -19.53
CA GLU A 77 -0.36 2.88 -19.79
C GLU A 77 -0.61 3.36 -21.25
N GLU A 78 -0.25 2.58 -22.28
CA GLU A 78 -0.44 2.96 -23.69
C GLU A 78 -1.92 2.91 -24.13
N ARG A 79 -2.77 2.13 -23.45
CA ARG A 79 -4.23 2.15 -23.66
C ARG A 79 -4.89 3.38 -23.03
N HIS A 80 -4.27 3.98 -22.01
CA HIS A 80 -4.82 5.12 -21.27
C HIS A 80 -4.58 6.47 -21.93
N VAL A 81 -3.64 6.57 -22.88
CA VAL A 81 -3.33 7.82 -23.63
C VAL A 81 -4.55 8.42 -24.34
N LYS A 82 -5.61 7.63 -24.58
CA LYS A 82 -6.87 8.10 -25.22
C LYS A 82 -8.12 8.04 -24.33
N LYS A 83 -8.05 7.66 -23.05
CA LYS A 83 -9.25 7.38 -22.23
C LYS A 83 -9.36 8.25 -20.98
N LYS A 84 -10.51 8.93 -20.89
CA LYS A 84 -11.14 9.67 -19.77
C LYS A 84 -10.23 9.97 -18.57
N ARG A 85 -9.96 11.26 -18.32
CA ARG A 85 -9.32 11.76 -17.08
C ARG A 85 -10.16 11.55 -15.80
N PHE A 86 -11.36 10.97 -15.94
CA PHE A 86 -12.35 10.88 -14.87
C PHE A 86 -13.07 9.54 -14.90
N CYS A 87 -13.25 8.94 -13.73
CA CYS A 87 -14.11 7.79 -13.47
C CYS A 87 -15.37 8.27 -12.75
N GLY A 88 -16.39 8.66 -13.53
CA GLY A 88 -17.54 9.38 -13.01
C GLY A 88 -17.12 10.77 -12.52
N ASN A 89 -17.31 11.04 -11.23
CA ASN A 89 -16.91 12.31 -10.60
C ASN A 89 -15.48 12.26 -10.00
N ILE A 90 -14.80 11.12 -10.09
CA ILE A 90 -13.48 10.90 -9.49
C ILE A 90 -12.40 11.22 -10.53
N THR A 91 -11.48 12.11 -10.19
CA THR A 91 -10.30 12.40 -11.02
C THR A 91 -9.36 11.22 -11.00
N VAL A 92 -8.91 10.76 -12.16
CA VAL A 92 -7.84 9.77 -12.24
C VAL A 92 -6.51 10.52 -12.13
N HIS A 93 -5.67 10.13 -11.17
CA HIS A 93 -4.34 10.73 -11.05
C HIS A 93 -3.45 10.26 -12.21
N PRO A 94 -2.58 11.13 -12.76
CA PRO A 94 -1.58 10.66 -13.71
C PRO A 94 -0.63 9.69 -12.99
N ASP A 95 -0.09 8.70 -13.71
CA ASP A 95 0.84 7.72 -13.15
C ASP A 95 1.97 8.44 -12.42
N SER A 96 1.96 8.36 -11.09
CA SER A 96 3.01 8.89 -10.25
C SER A 96 4.24 8.02 -10.48
N LYS A 97 5.34 8.63 -10.94
CA LYS A 97 6.63 7.95 -11.13
C LYS A 97 7.23 7.64 -9.76
N CYS A 98 6.67 6.64 -9.10
CA CYS A 98 7.15 6.17 -7.81
C CYS A 98 8.31 5.23 -8.06
N THR A 99 9.51 5.80 -8.11
CA THR A 99 10.78 5.11 -8.38
C THR A 99 10.98 3.88 -7.46
N PHE A 100 10.50 3.95 -6.21
CA PHE A 100 10.57 2.84 -5.26
C PHE A 100 9.62 1.65 -5.57
N LEU A 101 8.57 1.84 -6.38
CA LEU A 101 7.58 0.80 -6.72
C LEU A 101 7.64 0.33 -8.19
N GLU A 102 8.67 0.69 -8.94
CA GLU A 102 8.76 0.41 -10.38
C GLU A 102 8.86 -1.08 -10.77
N GLY A 103 9.12 -2.00 -9.83
CA GLY A 103 9.20 -3.42 -10.17
C GLY A 103 7.85 -4.11 -10.28
N ALA A 104 7.83 -5.21 -11.03
CA ALA A 104 6.60 -5.95 -11.33
C ALA A 104 5.82 -6.36 -10.07
N ALA A 105 6.52 -6.74 -9.01
CA ALA A 105 5.90 -7.19 -7.79
C ALA A 105 5.66 -6.04 -6.79
N GLN A 106 6.50 -5.00 -6.79
CA GLN A 106 6.30 -3.80 -5.98
C GLN A 106 5.13 -2.93 -6.49
N SER A 107 4.91 -2.90 -7.81
CA SER A 107 3.79 -2.18 -8.42
C SER A 107 2.42 -2.65 -7.91
N GLN A 108 2.33 -3.88 -7.39
CA GLN A 108 1.11 -4.41 -6.77
C GLN A 108 0.73 -3.66 -5.48
N PHE A 109 1.69 -3.04 -4.80
CA PHE A 109 1.47 -2.23 -3.60
C PHE A 109 1.04 -0.79 -3.89
N MET A 110 1.07 -0.36 -5.16
CA MET A 110 0.61 0.99 -5.56
C MET A 110 -0.82 1.28 -5.10
N ILE A 111 -1.65 0.25 -5.08
CA ILE A 111 -3.06 0.35 -4.68
C ILE A 111 -3.20 0.69 -3.19
N LEU A 112 -2.28 0.26 -2.34
CA LEU A 112 -2.29 0.59 -0.90
C LEU A 112 -1.91 2.04 -0.62
N ILE A 113 -1.23 2.69 -1.55
CA ILE A 113 -0.66 4.03 -1.40
C ILE A 113 -1.50 5.08 -2.11
N SER A 114 -1.95 4.76 -3.32
CA SER A 114 -2.61 5.69 -4.25
C SER A 114 -4.04 5.29 -4.63
N GLY A 115 -4.51 4.12 -4.18
CA GLY A 115 -5.84 3.62 -4.54
C GLY A 115 -6.98 4.28 -3.75
N TYR A 116 -8.08 4.57 -4.44
CA TYR A 116 -9.32 5.08 -3.85
C TYR A 116 -10.09 3.99 -3.10
N ILE A 117 -10.70 4.40 -1.99
CA ILE A 117 -11.63 3.62 -1.18
C ILE A 117 -13.03 4.18 -1.44
N LEU A 118 -13.91 3.39 -2.06
CA LEU A 118 -15.28 3.81 -2.34
C LEU A 118 -16.21 3.39 -1.21
N VAL A 119 -17.16 4.23 -0.80
CA VAL A 119 -18.10 3.93 0.29
C VAL A 119 -19.53 4.23 -0.12
N ALA A 120 -20.44 3.29 0.10
CA ALA A 120 -21.87 3.41 -0.21
C ALA A 120 -22.75 2.91 0.96
N PRO A 121 -24.00 3.39 1.11
CA PRO A 121 -24.66 4.44 0.33
C PRO A 121 -24.29 5.85 0.80
N ALA A 122 -24.65 6.87 0.01
CA ALA A 122 -24.46 8.26 0.39
C ALA A 122 -25.48 8.67 1.47
N SER A 123 -25.07 8.60 2.74
CA SER A 123 -25.87 9.04 3.88
C SER A 123 -25.05 9.89 4.86
N PRO A 124 -25.69 10.79 5.64
CA PRO A 124 -25.01 11.61 6.64
C PRO A 124 -24.13 10.80 7.60
N VAL A 125 -24.57 9.62 8.02
CA VAL A 125 -23.81 8.69 8.87
C VAL A 125 -22.52 8.25 8.20
N VAL A 126 -22.61 7.87 6.92
CA VAL A 126 -21.47 7.38 6.16
C VAL A 126 -20.46 8.51 5.93
N HIS A 127 -20.94 9.73 5.70
CA HIS A 127 -20.06 10.91 5.64
C HIS A 127 -19.34 11.16 6.97
N GLU A 128 -20.04 11.07 8.11
CA GLU A 128 -19.42 11.18 9.43
C GLU A 128 -18.42 10.05 9.69
N PHE A 129 -18.74 8.82 9.29
CA PHE A 129 -17.86 7.67 9.39
C PHE A 129 -16.56 7.87 8.59
N VAL A 130 -16.67 8.35 7.35
CA VAL A 130 -15.52 8.64 6.49
C VAL A 130 -14.68 9.77 7.08
N GLN A 131 -15.30 10.84 7.58
CA GLN A 131 -14.57 11.95 8.22
C GLN A 131 -13.82 11.49 9.47
N LYS A 132 -14.46 10.71 10.35
CA LYS A 132 -13.79 10.15 11.54
C LYS A 132 -12.63 9.24 11.17
N ASN A 133 -12.78 8.43 10.12
CA ASN A 133 -11.71 7.60 9.57
C ASN A 133 -10.54 8.44 9.06
N LEU A 134 -10.82 9.44 8.23
CA LEU A 134 -9.80 10.31 7.64
C LEU A 134 -9.05 11.07 8.73
N VAL A 135 -9.74 11.63 9.72
CA VAL A 135 -9.11 12.30 10.87
C VAL A 135 -8.27 11.34 11.70
N ARG A 136 -8.73 10.11 11.94
CA ARG A 136 -7.97 9.10 12.68
C ARG A 136 -6.72 8.66 11.91
N TYR A 137 -6.85 8.45 10.60
CA TYR A 137 -5.75 8.07 9.72
C TYR A 137 -4.70 9.19 9.66
N LEU A 138 -5.12 10.44 9.45
CA LEU A 138 -4.25 11.61 9.51
C LEU A 138 -3.60 11.78 10.88
N LYS A 139 -4.32 11.51 11.97
CA LYS A 139 -3.78 11.54 13.33
C LYS A 139 -2.72 10.47 13.55
N LEU A 140 -2.95 9.24 13.09
CA LEU A 140 -1.95 8.17 13.15
C LEU A 140 -0.71 8.51 12.32
N LEU A 141 -0.88 9.10 11.14
CA LEU A 141 0.23 9.55 10.32
C LEU A 141 0.99 10.73 10.95
N ASN A 142 0.30 11.62 11.66
CA ASN A 142 0.92 12.69 12.43
C ASN A 142 1.66 12.14 13.67
N GLU A 143 1.07 11.17 14.39
CA GLU A 143 1.70 10.47 15.52
C GLU A 143 2.91 9.64 15.07
N ALA A 144 2.87 9.08 13.85
CA ALA A 144 4.00 8.40 13.22
C ALA A 144 5.05 9.37 12.64
N GLY A 145 4.83 10.69 12.73
CA GLY A 145 5.78 11.72 12.28
C GLY A 145 5.83 11.96 10.77
N LEU A 146 4.92 11.35 9.98
CA LEU A 146 4.89 11.44 8.52
C LEU A 146 4.17 12.71 8.00
N ILE A 147 3.21 13.25 8.77
CA ILE A 147 2.43 14.43 8.39
C ILE A 147 2.42 15.45 9.54
N LYS A 148 3.58 15.98 9.91
CA LYS A 148 3.60 17.30 10.54
C LYS A 148 3.86 18.32 9.44
N THR A 149 2.82 18.95 8.94
CA THR A 149 2.91 20.05 7.97
C THR A 149 3.74 21.22 8.52
N GLU A 150 3.64 21.51 9.82
CA GLU A 150 4.52 22.47 10.49
C GLU A 150 5.96 21.98 10.59
N LEU A 151 6.19 20.68 10.81
CA LEU A 151 7.56 20.16 10.82
C LEU A 151 8.11 20.15 9.40
N PHE A 152 7.32 19.93 8.36
CA PHE A 152 7.80 19.96 6.97
C PHE A 152 8.11 21.40 6.50
N GLU A 153 7.28 22.39 6.85
CA GLU A 153 7.53 23.81 6.55
C GLU A 153 8.62 24.41 7.45
N GLN A 154 8.65 24.07 8.74
CA GLN A 154 9.72 24.50 9.64
C GLN A 154 11.03 23.77 9.36
N LEU A 155 11.01 22.47 9.04
CA LEU A 155 12.22 21.74 8.63
C LEU A 155 12.69 22.23 7.28
N SER A 156 11.82 22.47 6.28
CA SER A 156 12.25 23.02 4.99
C SER A 156 12.80 24.44 5.14
N ALA A 157 12.18 25.32 5.95
CA ALA A 157 12.67 26.68 6.19
C ALA A 157 13.95 26.73 7.06
N LEU A 158 14.07 25.84 8.06
CA LEU A 158 15.22 25.72 8.95
C LEU A 158 16.39 24.99 8.26
N LEU A 159 16.10 24.06 7.35
CA LEU A 159 17.09 23.50 6.41
C LEU A 159 17.45 24.51 5.32
N ALA A 160 16.52 25.32 4.79
CA ALA A 160 16.85 26.32 3.77
C ALA A 160 17.81 27.40 4.31
N THR A 161 17.73 27.74 5.60
CA THR A 161 18.54 28.79 6.23
C THR A 161 19.83 28.30 6.87
N MET A 162 19.98 27.00 7.13
CA MET A 162 21.23 26.41 7.66
C MET A 162 22.22 25.94 6.57
N PHE A 163 21.86 26.06 5.29
CA PHE A 163 22.54 25.40 4.16
C PHE A 163 23.10 26.34 3.09
N ASP A 164 23.47 27.57 3.47
CA ASP A 164 24.07 28.50 2.50
C ASP A 164 25.59 28.32 2.34
N SER A 165 26.24 27.40 3.07
CA SER A 165 27.63 27.00 2.76
C SER A 165 28.06 25.67 3.39
N SER A 166 28.23 24.62 2.59
CA SER A 166 29.21 23.55 2.81
C SER A 166 29.19 22.62 1.61
N ASP A 167 30.20 22.70 0.75
CA ASP A 167 30.37 21.86 -0.45
C ASP A 167 30.93 20.45 -0.13
N ASP A 168 30.84 19.99 1.13
CA ASP A 168 31.47 18.74 1.57
C ASP A 168 30.46 17.56 1.52
N PRO A 169 30.65 16.55 0.64
CA PRO A 169 29.67 15.50 0.35
C PRO A 169 29.41 14.51 1.52
N SER A 170 30.23 14.52 2.56
CA SER A 170 30.10 13.66 3.75
C SER A 170 29.49 14.39 4.96
N SER A 171 29.03 15.64 4.78
CA SER A 171 28.41 16.41 5.85
C SER A 171 27.04 15.84 6.24
N LEU A 172 26.74 15.82 7.55
CA LEU A 172 25.40 15.50 8.10
C LEU A 172 24.29 16.35 7.45
N LEU A 173 24.67 17.54 7.01
CA LEU A 173 23.84 18.47 6.25
C LEU A 173 23.42 17.86 4.90
N MET A 174 24.37 17.43 4.06
CA MET A 174 24.04 16.80 2.77
C MET A 174 23.15 15.57 2.94
N LEU A 175 23.37 14.76 3.98
CA LEU A 175 22.50 13.63 4.32
C LEU A 175 21.07 14.06 4.70
N ALA A 176 20.92 15.11 5.50
CA ALA A 176 19.60 15.64 5.86
C ALA A 176 18.85 16.21 4.64
N LYS A 177 19.57 16.86 3.72
CA LYS A 177 19.02 17.40 2.48
C LYS A 177 18.61 16.29 1.50
N SER A 178 19.43 15.25 1.35
CA SER A 178 19.05 14.10 0.52
C SER A 178 17.85 13.36 1.10
N LEU A 179 17.80 13.21 2.44
CA LEU A 179 16.66 12.60 3.12
C LEU A 179 15.38 13.42 2.93
N SER A 180 15.45 14.76 3.06
CA SER A 180 14.28 15.62 2.91
C SER A 180 13.72 15.54 1.48
N LEU A 181 14.59 15.65 0.46
CA LEU A 181 14.20 15.56 -0.95
C LEU A 181 13.58 14.20 -1.28
N TYR A 182 14.15 13.12 -0.74
CA TYR A 182 13.64 11.77 -0.90
C TYR A 182 12.27 11.57 -0.23
N LEU A 183 12.07 12.12 0.98
CA LEU A 183 10.77 12.11 1.65
C LEU A 183 9.72 12.89 0.87
N GLU A 184 10.08 14.03 0.25
CA GLU A 184 9.11 14.74 -0.60
C GLU A 184 8.70 13.90 -1.82
N GLU A 185 9.64 13.20 -2.44
CA GLU A 185 9.38 12.32 -3.59
C GLU A 185 8.45 11.17 -3.20
N ILE A 186 8.70 10.54 -2.05
CA ILE A 186 7.81 9.51 -1.50
C ILE A 186 6.43 10.09 -1.22
N LEU A 187 6.32 11.21 -0.51
CA LEU A 187 5.01 11.77 -0.12
C LEU A 187 4.17 12.20 -1.33
N LYS A 188 4.80 12.63 -2.42
CA LYS A 188 4.13 12.93 -3.71
C LYS A 188 3.46 11.69 -4.34
N CYS A 189 3.87 10.48 -3.95
CA CYS A 189 3.26 9.23 -4.40
C CYS A 189 2.00 8.84 -3.61
N PHE A 190 1.84 9.33 -2.39
CA PHE A 190 0.71 8.99 -1.54
C PHE A 190 -0.50 9.87 -1.87
N VAL A 191 -1.64 9.24 -2.09
CA VAL A 191 -2.93 9.94 -2.13
C VAL A 191 -3.49 9.88 -0.71
N PHE A 192 -3.66 11.03 -0.06
CA PHE A 192 -4.22 11.06 1.31
C PHE A 192 -5.74 11.14 1.31
N ASP A 193 -6.32 11.86 0.35
CA ASP A 193 -7.77 11.96 0.17
C ASP A 193 -8.30 10.79 -0.69
N ARG A 194 -8.42 9.62 -0.06
CA ARG A 194 -8.75 8.37 -0.75
C ARG A 194 -10.22 7.96 -0.65
N PHE A 195 -10.95 8.49 0.33
CA PHE A 195 -12.32 8.06 0.59
C PHE A 195 -13.31 8.83 -0.28
N VAL A 196 -14.04 8.12 -1.13
CA VAL A 196 -15.09 8.71 -1.97
C VAL A 196 -16.42 8.07 -1.63
N VAL A 197 -17.38 8.90 -1.22
CA VAL A 197 -18.76 8.46 -1.00
C VAL A 197 -19.51 8.45 -2.33
N VAL A 198 -20.26 7.38 -2.59
CA VAL A 198 -21.03 7.16 -3.82
C VAL A 198 -22.48 6.85 -3.45
N SER A 199 -23.44 7.09 -4.36
CA SER A 199 -24.86 6.97 -4.02
C SER A 199 -25.24 5.54 -3.67
N ASP A 200 -24.88 4.61 -4.55
CA ASP A 200 -25.39 3.24 -4.55
C ASP A 200 -24.29 2.19 -4.75
N GLU A 201 -24.62 0.95 -4.36
CA GLU A 201 -23.78 -0.22 -4.59
C GLU A 201 -23.50 -0.46 -6.09
N LYS A 202 -24.44 -0.10 -6.98
CA LYS A 202 -24.27 -0.22 -8.44
C LYS A 202 -23.28 0.81 -8.98
N GLU A 203 -23.45 2.08 -8.57
CA GLU A 203 -22.53 3.15 -8.95
C GLU A 203 -21.11 2.85 -8.43
N LEU A 204 -21.00 2.30 -7.22
CA LEU A 204 -19.73 1.86 -6.66
C LEU A 204 -19.01 0.88 -7.58
N VAL A 205 -19.72 -0.12 -8.12
CA VAL A 205 -19.15 -1.12 -9.03
C VAL A 205 -18.71 -0.50 -10.34
N ASP A 206 -19.54 0.34 -10.94
CA ASP A 206 -19.23 0.98 -12.22
C ASP A 206 -17.97 1.88 -12.10
N ARG A 207 -17.87 2.65 -11.01
CA ARG A 207 -16.70 3.48 -10.72
C ARG A 207 -15.48 2.62 -10.37
N ALA A 208 -15.64 1.55 -9.60
CA ALA A 208 -14.57 0.63 -9.25
C ALA A 208 -13.96 -0.04 -10.49
N LEU A 209 -14.79 -0.51 -11.44
CA LEU A 209 -14.33 -1.09 -12.70
C LEU A 209 -13.49 -0.09 -13.51
N CYS A 210 -13.93 1.16 -13.60
CA CYS A 210 -13.16 2.22 -14.24
C CYS A 210 -11.82 2.46 -13.53
N LEU A 211 -11.80 2.61 -12.21
CA LEU A 211 -10.59 2.87 -11.43
C LEU A 211 -9.60 1.68 -11.43
N MET A 212 -10.11 0.44 -11.51
CA MET A 212 -9.30 -0.77 -11.64
C MET A 212 -8.50 -0.80 -12.94
N ASP A 213 -9.01 -0.20 -14.03
CA ASP A 213 -8.26 -0.08 -15.27
C ASP A 213 -6.99 0.76 -15.07
N TYR A 214 -7.05 1.79 -14.22
CA TYR A 214 -5.93 2.67 -13.87
C TYR A 214 -5.14 2.21 -12.63
N GLN A 215 -5.40 1.02 -12.08
CA GLN A 215 -4.79 0.54 -10.82
C GLN A 215 -4.97 1.51 -9.63
N GLN A 216 -6.03 2.32 -9.64
CA GLN A 216 -6.33 3.32 -8.61
C GLN A 216 -7.56 2.94 -7.78
N TYR A 217 -7.96 1.67 -7.81
CA TYR A 217 -9.03 1.16 -6.96
C TYR A 217 -8.44 0.29 -5.85
N MET A 218 -8.59 0.73 -4.59
CA MET A 218 -8.18 -0.05 -3.43
C MET A 218 -9.27 -1.00 -2.99
N THR A 219 -10.45 -0.49 -2.66
CA THR A 219 -11.52 -1.31 -2.09
C THR A 219 -12.83 -0.55 -2.08
N GLY A 220 -13.93 -1.29 -1.95
CA GLY A 220 -15.27 -0.75 -1.82
C GLY A 220 -15.87 -1.19 -0.50
N ILE A 221 -16.57 -0.31 0.19
CA ILE A 221 -17.29 -0.60 1.42
C ILE A 221 -18.77 -0.30 1.16
N VAL A 222 -19.62 -1.31 1.33
CA VAL A 222 -21.06 -1.17 1.13
C VAL A 222 -21.76 -1.49 2.44
N PHE A 223 -22.35 -0.49 3.07
CA PHE A 223 -23.21 -0.70 4.23
C PHE A 223 -24.60 -1.13 3.77
N LEU A 224 -25.13 -2.18 4.38
CA LEU A 224 -26.46 -2.71 4.11
C LEU A 224 -27.46 -2.19 5.14
N HIS A 225 -28.73 -2.13 4.74
CA HIS A 225 -29.83 -1.70 5.62
C HIS A 225 -29.62 -0.28 6.19
N LEU A 226 -28.97 0.60 5.42
CA LEU A 226 -28.89 2.04 5.68
C LEU A 226 -29.67 2.78 4.60
N ASP A 227 -30.51 3.72 5.04
CA ASP A 227 -31.20 4.64 4.14
C ASP A 227 -30.34 5.88 3.87
N GLU A 228 -30.55 6.53 2.73
CA GLU A 228 -29.85 7.78 2.35
C GLU A 228 -29.99 8.89 3.41
N ASN A 229 -31.10 8.90 4.15
CA ASN A 229 -31.39 9.89 5.19
C ASN A 229 -30.97 9.45 6.60
N SER A 230 -30.33 8.29 6.75
CA SER A 230 -29.91 7.79 8.07
C SER A 230 -28.87 8.74 8.69
N THR A 231 -29.11 9.11 9.95
CA THR A 231 -28.24 10.00 10.75
C THR A 231 -27.46 9.26 11.84
N GLN A 232 -27.81 8.01 12.16
CA GLN A 232 -27.02 7.13 13.03
C GLN A 232 -26.95 5.70 12.47
N PHE A 233 -25.89 4.96 12.81
CA PHE A 233 -25.81 3.53 12.51
C PHE A 233 -26.83 2.74 13.37
N PRO A 234 -27.50 1.72 12.80
CA PRO A 234 -28.36 0.83 13.58
C PRO A 234 -27.53 0.00 14.59
N SER A 235 -28.22 -0.60 15.57
CA SER A 235 -27.59 -1.45 16.59
C SER A 235 -26.88 -2.68 16.02
N SER A 236 -27.35 -3.19 14.89
CA SER A 236 -26.70 -4.26 14.12
C SER A 236 -26.38 -3.72 12.74
N VAL A 237 -25.08 -3.61 12.44
CA VAL A 237 -24.58 -3.13 11.16
C VAL A 237 -24.09 -4.33 10.35
N THR A 238 -24.55 -4.44 9.11
CA THR A 238 -24.01 -5.40 8.15
C THR A 238 -23.35 -4.61 7.02
N TYR A 239 -22.12 -4.96 6.67
CA TYR A 239 -21.40 -4.32 5.58
C TYR A 239 -20.70 -5.37 4.71
N LYS A 240 -20.38 -4.99 3.47
CA LYS A 240 -19.63 -5.78 2.51
C LYS A 240 -18.34 -5.04 2.17
N ILE A 241 -17.22 -5.76 2.13
CA ILE A 241 -15.98 -5.26 1.55
C ILE A 241 -15.85 -5.86 0.14
N ARG A 242 -15.72 -4.98 -0.87
CA ARG A 242 -15.54 -5.33 -2.28
C ARG A 242 -14.12 -5.02 -2.72
N HIS A 243 -13.22 -5.91 -2.37
CA HIS A 243 -11.82 -5.80 -2.77
C HIS A 243 -11.62 -6.26 -4.24
N PRO A 244 -10.61 -5.77 -4.96
CA PRO A 244 -10.34 -6.22 -6.31
C PRO A 244 -9.94 -7.71 -6.30
N PRO A 245 -10.37 -8.50 -7.30
CA PRO A 245 -10.26 -9.95 -7.27
C PRO A 245 -8.82 -10.47 -7.30
N ASN A 246 -7.86 -9.67 -7.79
CA ASN A 246 -6.45 -10.07 -7.85
C ASN A 246 -5.74 -9.97 -6.50
N PHE A 247 -6.29 -9.20 -5.57
CA PHE A 247 -5.68 -8.86 -4.27
C PHE A 247 -6.37 -9.55 -3.09
N ILE A 248 -7.27 -10.49 -3.38
CA ILE A 248 -7.96 -11.31 -2.39
C ILE A 248 -8.01 -12.74 -2.90
N ASP A 249 -8.18 -13.69 -1.98
CA ASP A 249 -8.41 -15.08 -2.38
C ASP A 249 -9.82 -15.27 -2.93
N SER A 250 -9.97 -16.26 -3.81
CA SER A 250 -11.26 -16.60 -4.38
C SER A 250 -12.18 -17.18 -3.30
N THR A 251 -13.45 -16.77 -3.33
CA THR A 251 -14.48 -17.33 -2.45
C THR A 251 -15.15 -18.58 -3.03
N LYS A 252 -14.59 -19.19 -4.08
CA LYS A 252 -15.14 -20.39 -4.71
C LYS A 252 -14.96 -21.62 -3.82
N ASP A 253 -13.79 -21.75 -3.24
CA ASP A 253 -13.39 -22.89 -2.42
C ASP A 253 -12.98 -22.38 -1.04
N LEU A 254 -13.45 -23.07 0.00
CA LEU A 254 -13.14 -22.71 1.39
C LEU A 254 -11.81 -23.30 1.87
N MET A 255 -11.31 -24.32 1.18
CA MET A 255 -10.12 -25.06 1.58
C MET A 255 -9.29 -25.40 0.35
N ASP A 256 -7.98 -25.55 0.56
CA ASP A 256 -7.07 -25.98 -0.47
C ASP A 256 -7.34 -27.45 -0.90
N SER A 257 -6.78 -27.81 -2.05
CA SER A 257 -6.76 -29.19 -2.54
C SER A 257 -6.13 -30.12 -1.50
N PHE A 258 -6.69 -31.32 -1.36
CA PHE A 258 -6.19 -32.36 -0.45
C PHE A 258 -4.71 -32.73 -0.66
N GLY A 259 -4.14 -32.42 -1.83
CA GLY A 259 -2.72 -32.65 -2.13
C GLY A 259 -1.76 -31.54 -1.67
N HIS A 260 -2.25 -30.43 -1.13
CA HIS A 260 -1.39 -29.32 -0.69
C HIS A 260 -0.79 -29.63 0.68
N LEU A 261 0.42 -30.20 0.68
CA LEU A 261 1.14 -30.62 1.89
C LEU A 261 2.16 -29.59 2.40
N VAL A 262 2.25 -28.42 1.78
CA VAL A 262 3.24 -27.37 2.08
C VAL A 262 2.58 -26.21 2.83
N SER A 263 3.37 -25.45 3.60
CA SER A 263 2.94 -24.19 4.19
C SER A 263 2.46 -23.19 3.14
N ARG A 264 1.43 -22.41 3.50
CA ARG A 264 0.98 -21.23 2.76
C ARG A 264 1.72 -20.01 3.29
N ASP A 265 2.95 -19.82 2.82
CA ASP A 265 3.87 -18.78 3.30
C ASP A 265 4.24 -17.74 2.24
N ASN A 266 3.77 -17.88 1.00
CA ASN A 266 4.01 -16.88 -0.02
C ASN A 266 3.17 -15.63 0.22
N PHE A 267 3.80 -14.53 0.60
CA PHE A 267 3.12 -13.27 0.93
C PHE A 267 2.23 -12.71 -0.20
N LEU A 268 2.60 -12.82 -1.49
CA LEU A 268 1.81 -12.25 -2.60
C LEU A 268 0.64 -13.15 -3.01
N VAL A 269 0.80 -14.45 -2.82
CA VAL A 269 -0.13 -15.45 -3.36
C VAL A 269 -1.02 -16.00 -2.26
N ASP A 270 -0.44 -16.33 -1.11
CA ASP A 270 -1.11 -17.03 -0.01
C ASP A 270 -1.61 -16.11 1.09
N MET A 271 -0.91 -15.00 1.35
CA MET A 271 -1.27 -14.07 2.43
C MET A 271 -1.96 -12.80 1.93
N LYS A 272 -2.68 -12.86 0.79
CA LYS A 272 -3.30 -11.69 0.14
C LYS A 272 -4.15 -10.83 1.08
N TYR A 273 -4.91 -11.45 1.97
CA TYR A 273 -5.73 -10.76 2.96
C TYR A 273 -4.93 -9.81 3.88
N LEU A 274 -3.72 -10.21 4.25
CA LEU A 274 -2.80 -9.39 5.04
C LEU A 274 -1.99 -8.46 4.12
N THR A 275 -1.37 -9.01 3.08
CA THR A 275 -0.45 -8.29 2.18
C THR A 275 -1.11 -7.10 1.47
N PHE A 276 -2.38 -7.25 1.05
CA PHE A 276 -3.12 -6.19 0.35
C PHE A 276 -4.15 -5.47 1.23
N GLY A 277 -4.01 -5.58 2.55
CA GLY A 277 -4.69 -4.66 3.46
C GLY A 277 -6.15 -4.98 3.75
N PHE A 278 -6.72 -6.08 3.27
CA PHE A 278 -8.12 -6.44 3.53
C PHE A 278 -8.41 -6.60 5.03
N SER A 279 -7.62 -7.41 5.74
CA SER A 279 -7.85 -7.66 7.17
C SER A 279 -7.61 -6.40 8.01
N PHE A 280 -6.63 -5.58 7.63
CA PHE A 280 -6.36 -4.30 8.27
C PHE A 280 -7.50 -3.31 8.08
N LEU A 281 -8.09 -3.27 6.89
CA LEU A 281 -9.27 -2.46 6.59
C LEU A 281 -10.48 -2.94 7.42
N GLN A 282 -10.71 -4.26 7.46
CA GLN A 282 -11.79 -4.86 8.21
C GLN A 282 -11.70 -4.50 9.70
N GLU A 283 -10.55 -4.71 10.34
CA GLU A 283 -10.31 -4.33 11.74
C GLU A 283 -10.51 -2.83 11.97
N SER A 284 -10.08 -1.99 11.03
CA SER A 284 -10.25 -0.53 11.13
C SER A 284 -11.73 -0.12 11.10
N ILE A 285 -12.52 -0.73 10.21
CA ILE A 285 -13.97 -0.51 10.09
C ILE A 285 -14.67 -1.00 11.35
N ASP A 286 -14.42 -2.25 11.76
CA ASP A 286 -15.05 -2.89 12.92
C ASP A 286 -14.81 -2.08 14.18
N ARG A 287 -13.56 -1.66 14.41
CA ARG A 287 -13.21 -0.85 15.57
C ARG A 287 -13.98 0.48 15.59
N ILE A 288 -14.12 1.14 14.45
CA ILE A 288 -14.82 2.42 14.38
C ILE A 288 -16.32 2.24 14.57
N LEU A 289 -16.91 1.20 13.99
CA LEU A 289 -18.32 0.88 14.20
C LEU A 289 -18.59 0.57 15.68
N ILE A 290 -17.76 -0.27 16.31
CA ILE A 290 -17.88 -0.60 17.74
C ILE A 290 -17.74 0.66 18.59
N GLU A 291 -16.72 1.49 18.34
CA GLU A 291 -16.52 2.75 19.09
C GLU A 291 -17.68 3.73 18.88
N SER A 292 -18.25 3.79 17.67
CA SER A 292 -19.37 4.68 17.33
C SER A 292 -20.70 4.23 17.93
N ILE A 293 -20.99 2.93 17.93
CA ILE A 293 -22.24 2.36 18.45
C ILE A 293 -22.20 2.28 19.97
N SER A 294 -21.08 1.83 20.56
CA SER A 294 -20.96 1.69 22.01
C SER A 294 -20.64 2.99 22.75
N GLY A 295 -20.14 4.01 22.04
CA GLY A 295 -19.63 5.25 22.62
C GLY A 295 -18.36 5.08 23.47
N ARG A 296 -17.75 3.88 23.50
CA ARG A 296 -16.56 3.56 24.29
C ARG A 296 -15.34 3.42 23.39
N LYS A 297 -14.24 4.05 23.78
CA LYS A 297 -12.95 3.90 23.08
C LYS A 297 -12.26 2.62 23.52
N HIS A 298 -11.98 1.72 22.57
CA HIS A 298 -11.23 0.50 22.83
C HIS A 298 -9.74 0.74 22.55
N ARG A 299 -8.86 0.33 23.49
CA ARG A 299 -7.40 0.52 23.38
C ARG A 299 -6.65 -0.74 22.94
N THR A 300 -7.33 -1.89 22.90
CA THR A 300 -6.77 -3.17 22.46
C THR A 300 -6.56 -3.15 20.95
N GLY A 301 -5.46 -3.74 20.50
CA GLY A 301 -5.18 -3.97 19.08
C GLY A 301 -5.24 -5.46 18.75
N LEU A 302 -5.46 -5.78 17.48
CA LEU A 302 -5.44 -7.14 16.97
C LEU A 302 -4.03 -7.48 16.47
N TYR A 303 -3.55 -8.67 16.80
CA TYR A 303 -2.31 -9.23 16.30
C TYR A 303 -2.62 -10.59 15.66
N ALA A 304 -2.17 -10.78 14.42
CA ALA A 304 -2.33 -12.02 13.68
C ALA A 304 -0.96 -12.68 13.52
N GLN A 305 -0.89 -13.98 13.83
CA GLN A 305 0.31 -14.79 13.68
C GLN A 305 -0.05 -16.10 13.02
N GLN A 306 0.70 -16.48 11.98
CA GLN A 306 0.56 -17.82 11.38
C GLN A 306 1.07 -18.88 12.36
N GLU A 307 0.35 -19.99 12.44
CA GLU A 307 0.84 -21.15 13.18
C GLU A 307 2.09 -21.71 12.49
N PRO A 308 3.15 -22.07 13.25
CA PRO A 308 4.35 -22.67 12.67
C PRO A 308 4.02 -23.98 11.94
N TYR A 309 4.51 -24.11 10.71
CA TYR A 309 4.38 -25.35 9.93
C TYR A 309 5.56 -26.29 10.18
N LYS A 310 5.32 -27.61 10.10
CA LYS A 310 6.39 -28.61 10.28
C LYS A 310 7.34 -28.61 9.10
N CYS A 311 8.63 -28.71 9.36
CA CYS A 311 9.62 -28.90 8.30
C CYS A 311 9.42 -30.26 7.62
N ILE A 312 9.09 -30.23 6.34
CA ILE A 312 9.03 -31.43 5.49
C ILE A 312 10.26 -31.44 4.57
N ILE A 313 10.96 -32.57 4.50
CA ILE A 313 12.03 -32.77 3.53
C ILE A 313 11.37 -33.36 2.29
N MET A 314 11.40 -32.63 1.17
CA MET A 314 10.96 -33.14 -0.12
C MET A 314 12.16 -33.81 -0.79
N ASP A 315 12.11 -35.12 -0.97
CA ASP A 315 13.10 -35.81 -1.81
C ASP A 315 12.95 -35.31 -3.25
N LYS A 316 14.07 -34.84 -3.83
CA LYS A 316 14.16 -34.35 -5.22
C LYS A 316 14.29 -35.50 -6.21
#